data_AF-A0A6I2V7Z3-F1
#
_entry.id   AF-A0A6I2V7Z3-F1
#
_cell.length_a   1.000
_cell.length_b   1.000
_cell.length_c   1.000
_cell.angle_alpha   90.00
_cell.angle_beta   90.00
_cell.angle_gamma   90.00
#
_symmetry.space_group_name_H-M   'P 1'
#
loop_
_entity.id
_entity.type
_entity.pdbx_description
1 polymer ?
#
loop_
_entity_poly.entity_id
_entity_poly.type
_entity_poly.pdbx_seq_one_letter_code
_entity_poly.pdbx_strand_id
1 'polypeptide(L)'
;LGQPAPTLSGGEAQRVKLASELGKRSTGRTIYILDEPTTGLHFEDVRRLLGVLQRLVDTGNTVLVIEHNLDVIKSADWLVDLGPDGGDGGGSVVAEGTPEDVAKATGSYTGKFLGALLNI
;
A
#
# COMPACT_ATOMS: atom_id res chain seq x y z
N LEU A 1 -1.29 12.05 -26.99
CA LEU A 1 -1.00 12.46 -25.59
C LEU A 1 -1.13 13.98 -25.53
N GLY A 2 -2.24 14.50 -25.01
CA GLY A 2 -2.60 15.92 -25.18
C GLY A 2 -3.44 16.50 -24.04
N GLN A 3 -3.39 15.91 -22.86
CA GLN A 3 -3.97 16.50 -21.64
C GLN A 3 -2.85 17.23 -20.88
N PRO A 4 -3.02 18.52 -20.53
CA PRO A 4 -2.05 19.26 -19.74
C PRO A 4 -1.84 18.62 -18.36
N ALA A 5 -0.59 18.57 -17.87
CA ALA A 5 -0.27 18.05 -16.53
C ALA A 5 -1.13 18.60 -15.36
N PRO A 6 -1.60 19.87 -15.33
CA PRO A 6 -2.44 20.37 -14.24
C PRO A 6 -3.92 19.91 -14.25
N THR A 7 -4.39 19.18 -15.26
CA THR A 7 -5.79 18.68 -15.29
C THR A 7 -5.94 17.25 -14.76
N LEU A 8 -4.83 16.62 -14.35
CA LEU A 8 -4.85 15.29 -13.75
C LEU A 8 -5.13 15.40 -12.25
N SER A 9 -6.08 14.60 -11.77
CA SER A 9 -6.20 14.31 -10.34
C SER A 9 -4.91 13.68 -9.81
N GLY A 10 -4.64 13.80 -8.50
CA GLY A 10 -3.46 13.18 -7.87
C GLY A 10 -3.33 11.68 -8.21
N GLY A 11 -4.45 10.95 -8.21
CA GLY A 11 -4.49 9.52 -8.57
C GLY A 11 -4.26 9.24 -10.07
N GLU A 12 -4.62 10.16 -10.97
CA GLU A 12 -4.27 10.02 -12.39
C GLU A 12 -2.77 10.28 -12.62
N ALA A 13 -2.21 11.33 -12.00
CA ALA A 13 -0.79 11.61 -12.08
C ALA A 13 0.06 10.46 -11.51
N GLN A 14 -0.37 9.88 -10.39
CA GLN A 14 0.28 8.72 -9.79
C GLN A 14 0.23 7.47 -10.68
N ARG A 15 -0.93 7.17 -11.29
CA ARG A 15 -1.07 6.05 -12.24
C ARG A 15 -0.21 6.23 -13.49
N VAL A 16 -0.12 7.45 -14.04
CA VAL A 16 0.78 7.76 -15.17
C VAL A 16 2.24 7.52 -14.79
N LYS A 17 2.65 7.96 -13.60
CA LYS A 17 4.01 7.73 -13.09
C LYS A 17 4.29 6.24 -12.91
N LEU A 18 3.38 5.49 -12.31
CA LEU A 18 3.51 4.04 -12.12
C LEU A 18 3.61 3.30 -13.46
N ALA A 19 2.76 3.65 -14.43
CA ALA A 19 2.81 3.09 -15.78
C ALA A 19 4.16 3.37 -16.48
N SER A 20 4.72 4.56 -16.28
CA SER A 20 6.03 4.91 -16.84
C SER A 20 7.17 4.10 -16.21
N GLU A 21 7.09 3.76 -14.92
CA GLU A 21 8.10 2.94 -14.25
C GLU A 21 8.03 1.47 -14.71
N LEU A 22 6.82 0.93 -14.91
CA LEU A 22 6.63 -0.42 -15.45
C LEU A 22 7.18 -0.58 -16.87
N GLY A 23 7.21 0.51 -17.65
CA GLY A 23 7.78 0.49 -19.01
C GLY A 23 9.31 0.52 -19.04
N LYS A 24 9.97 0.82 -17.91
CA LYS A 24 11.43 0.81 -17.83
C LYS A 24 11.94 -0.61 -17.62
N ARG A 25 13.17 -0.86 -18.08
CA ARG A 25 13.85 -2.12 -17.81
C ARG A 25 14.12 -2.22 -16.31
N SER A 26 13.44 -3.14 -15.63
CA SER A 26 13.64 -3.39 -14.21
C SER A 26 15.09 -3.83 -13.95
N THR A 27 15.71 -3.22 -12.96
CA THR A 27 17.03 -3.61 -12.45
C THR A 27 16.93 -4.61 -11.30
N GLY A 28 15.71 -4.84 -10.79
CA GLY A 28 15.43 -5.64 -9.60
C GLY A 28 16.11 -5.11 -8.34
N ARG A 29 16.40 -3.80 -8.29
CA ARG A 29 17.15 -3.15 -7.19
C ARG A 29 16.60 -1.74 -6.89
N THR A 30 15.33 -1.50 -7.20
CA THR A 30 14.66 -0.23 -6.95
C THR A 30 13.70 -0.37 -5.76
N ILE A 31 13.68 0.65 -4.90
CA ILE A 31 12.69 0.77 -3.83
C ILE A 31 11.65 1.78 -4.28
N TYR A 32 10.39 1.35 -4.37
CA TYR A 32 9.24 2.20 -4.63
C TYR A 32 8.58 2.56 -3.31
N ILE A 33 8.37 3.85 -3.06
CA ILE A 33 7.64 4.34 -1.90
C ILE A 33 6.39 5.04 -2.41
N LEU A 34 5.22 4.57 -1.95
CA LEU A 34 3.92 5.05 -2.38
C LEU A 34 3.12 5.52 -1.16
N ASP A 35 2.66 6.76 -1.23
CA ASP A 35 1.81 7.36 -0.21
C ASP A 35 0.36 7.29 -0.68
N GLU A 36 -0.47 6.55 0.07
CA GLU A 36 -1.89 6.28 -0.17
C GLU A 36 -2.29 6.10 -1.66
N PRO A 37 -1.69 5.13 -2.38
CA PRO A 37 -1.93 4.96 -3.80
C PRO A 37 -3.37 4.54 -4.16
N THR A 38 -4.18 4.13 -3.18
CA THR A 38 -5.60 3.81 -3.41
C THR A 38 -6.57 4.99 -3.24
N THR A 39 -6.09 6.17 -2.84
CA THR A 39 -6.96 7.32 -2.59
C THR A 39 -7.78 7.69 -3.83
N GLY A 40 -9.10 7.69 -3.66
CA GLY A 40 -10.07 8.01 -4.73
C GLY A 40 -10.26 6.92 -5.78
N LEU A 41 -9.71 5.71 -5.58
CA LEU A 41 -9.90 4.58 -6.49
C LEU A 41 -11.15 3.77 -6.15
N HIS A 42 -11.85 3.32 -7.19
CA HIS A 42 -12.90 2.33 -7.07
C HIS A 42 -12.30 0.95 -6.72
N PHE A 43 -13.04 0.06 -6.05
CA PHE A 43 -12.56 -1.26 -5.62
C PHE A 43 -11.88 -2.08 -6.73
N GLU A 44 -12.41 -2.03 -7.95
CA GLU A 44 -11.83 -2.72 -9.10
C GLU A 44 -10.49 -2.11 -9.54
N ASP A 45 -10.32 -0.80 -9.39
CA ASP A 45 -9.06 -0.12 -9.69
C ASP A 45 -7.99 -0.41 -8.62
N VAL A 46 -8.40 -0.58 -7.35
CA VAL A 46 -7.50 -1.05 -6.28
C VAL A 46 -6.96 -2.43 -6.61
N ARG A 47 -7.79 -3.36 -7.08
CA ARG A 47 -7.34 -4.70 -7.51
C ARG A 47 -6.36 -4.64 -8.67
N ARG A 48 -6.61 -3.78 -9.66
CA ARG A 48 -5.69 -3.58 -10.80
C ARG A 48 -4.36 -2.98 -10.34
N LEU A 49 -4.40 -2.01 -9.43
CA LEU A 49 -3.21 -1.42 -8.82
C LEU A 49 -2.41 -2.49 -8.06
N LEU A 50 -3.05 -3.32 -7.23
CA LEU A 50 -2.39 -4.43 -6.54
C LEU A 50 -1.67 -5.36 -7.52
N GLY A 51 -2.32 -5.74 -8.64
CA GLY A 51 -1.67 -6.54 -9.67
C GLY A 51 -0.44 -5.88 -10.31
N VAL A 52 -0.41 -4.54 -10.37
CA VAL A 52 0.75 -3.78 -10.82
C VAL A 52 1.87 -3.78 -9.76
N LEU A 53 1.53 -3.54 -8.50
CA LEU A 53 2.51 -3.54 -7.40
C LEU A 53 3.15 -4.92 -7.24
N GLN A 54 2.36 -5.99 -7.34
CA GLN A 54 2.87 -7.35 -7.31
C GLN A 54 3.90 -7.60 -8.41
N ARG A 55 3.64 -7.15 -9.65
CA ARG A 55 4.61 -7.27 -10.74
C ARG A 55 5.92 -6.53 -10.47
N LEU A 56 5.88 -5.39 -9.77
CA LEU A 56 7.11 -4.70 -9.36
C LEU A 56 7.91 -5.56 -8.39
N VAL A 57 7.24 -6.15 -7.39
CA VAL A 57 7.85 -7.07 -6.42
C VAL A 57 8.42 -8.32 -7.11
N ASP A 58 7.66 -8.96 -8.00
CA ASP A 58 8.05 -10.17 -8.73
C ASP A 58 9.30 -9.96 -9.60
N THR A 59 9.56 -8.72 -10.03
CA THR A 59 10.78 -8.35 -10.77
C THR A 59 11.98 -8.04 -9.88
N GLY A 60 11.88 -8.30 -8.57
CA GLY A 60 12.94 -8.16 -7.58
C GLY A 60 12.99 -6.79 -6.89
N ASN A 61 12.01 -5.91 -7.13
CA ASN A 61 11.97 -4.60 -6.46
C ASN A 61 11.32 -4.70 -5.09
N THR A 62 11.57 -3.68 -4.25
CA THR A 62 10.85 -3.52 -2.97
C THR A 62 9.80 -2.43 -3.12
N VAL A 63 8.60 -2.68 -2.60
CA VAL A 63 7.51 -1.70 -2.59
C VAL A 63 7.10 -1.44 -1.15
N LEU A 64 7.26 -0.20 -0.70
CA LEU A 64 6.77 0.29 0.58
C LEU A 64 5.53 1.15 0.32
N VAL A 65 4.43 0.83 1.00
CA VAL A 65 3.16 1.53 0.82
C VAL A 65 2.64 2.02 2.16
N ILE A 66 2.21 3.29 2.21
CA ILE A 66 1.42 3.85 3.30
C ILE A 66 -0.04 3.71 2.89
N GLU A 67 -0.84 2.98 3.66
CA GLU A 67 -2.23 2.68 3.30
C GLU A 67 -3.13 2.58 4.52
N HIS A 68 -4.41 2.85 4.27
CA HIS A 68 -5.52 2.60 5.19
C HIS A 68 -6.56 1.64 4.58
N ASN A 69 -6.40 1.24 3.31
CA ASN A 69 -7.29 0.30 2.64
C ASN A 69 -6.98 -1.15 3.02
N LEU A 70 -7.93 -1.82 3.69
CA LEU A 70 -7.77 -3.20 4.16
C LEU A 70 -7.54 -4.22 3.03
N ASP A 71 -8.02 -3.98 1.80
CA ASP A 71 -7.75 -4.86 0.67
C ASP A 71 -6.28 -4.84 0.26
N VAL A 72 -5.60 -3.71 0.45
CA VAL A 72 -4.15 -3.60 0.23
C VAL A 72 -3.39 -4.17 1.41
N ILE A 73 -3.75 -3.75 2.63
CA ILE A 73 -3.08 -4.16 3.87
C ILE A 73 -3.05 -5.69 4.00
N LYS A 74 -4.17 -6.38 3.74
CA LYS A 74 -4.23 -7.85 3.82
C LYS A 74 -3.37 -8.59 2.78
N SER A 75 -3.00 -7.90 1.70
CA SER A 75 -2.26 -8.48 0.58
C SER A 75 -0.75 -8.27 0.71
N ALA A 76 -0.30 -7.53 1.73
CA ALA A 76 1.11 -7.24 1.94
C ALA A 76 1.85 -8.44 2.53
N ASP A 77 3.12 -8.61 2.14
CA ASP A 77 4.00 -9.63 2.73
C ASP A 77 4.40 -9.29 4.18
N TRP A 78 4.44 -7.99 4.51
CA TRP A 78 4.83 -7.48 5.82
C TRP A 78 4.11 -6.17 6.12
N LEU A 79 3.72 -5.99 7.38
CA LEU A 79 3.05 -4.81 7.90
C LEU A 79 3.86 -4.20 9.05
N VAL A 80 3.80 -2.87 9.14
CA VAL A 80 4.27 -2.09 10.28
C VAL A 80 3.11 -1.18 10.69
N ASP A 81 2.49 -1.47 11.83
CA ASP A 81 1.36 -0.71 12.36
C ASP A 81 1.85 0.34 13.35
N LEU A 82 1.50 1.60 13.07
CA LEU A 82 1.91 2.76 13.87
C LEU A 82 0.76 3.27 14.72
N GLY A 83 1.08 3.74 15.93
CA GLY A 83 0.08 4.25 16.86
C GLY A 83 0.61 4.31 18.29
N PRO A 84 -0.23 4.03 19.30
CA PRO A 84 -1.63 3.61 19.20
C PRO A 84 -2.56 4.69 18.64
N ASP A 85 -2.29 5.97 18.89
CA ASP A 85 -3.10 7.09 18.41
C ASP A 85 -2.36 7.95 17.37
N GLY A 86 -2.98 9.03 16.91
CA GLY A 86 -2.32 10.06 16.11
C GLY A 86 -1.65 11.16 16.97
N GLY A 87 -0.72 11.91 16.38
CA GLY A 87 -0.07 13.04 17.07
C GLY A 87 0.80 12.58 18.24
N ASP A 88 0.68 13.26 19.38
CA ASP A 88 1.50 13.00 20.59
C ASP A 88 1.26 11.61 21.21
N GLY A 89 0.11 11.00 20.94
CA GLY A 89 -0.22 9.63 21.36
C GLY A 89 0.26 8.54 20.40
N GLY A 90 0.94 8.93 19.32
CA GLY A 90 1.42 8.04 18.28
C GLY A 90 2.94 7.89 18.23
N GLY A 91 3.44 7.47 17.07
CA GLY A 91 4.87 7.41 16.77
C GLY A 91 5.59 6.17 17.27
N SER A 92 4.85 5.19 17.81
CA SER A 92 5.40 3.88 18.19
C SER A 92 4.96 2.79 17.21
N VAL A 93 5.80 1.78 17.02
CA VAL A 93 5.40 0.54 16.34
C VAL A 93 4.58 -0.28 17.33
N VAL A 94 3.29 -0.44 17.03
CA VAL A 94 2.34 -1.17 17.88
C VAL A 94 2.36 -2.66 17.56
N ALA A 95 2.52 -2.99 16.28
CA ALA A 95 2.68 -4.35 15.79
C ALA A 95 3.48 -4.33 14.48
N GLU A 96 4.25 -5.38 14.24
CA GLU A 96 4.88 -5.64 12.95
C GLU A 96 4.89 -7.15 12.69
N GLY A 97 4.83 -7.55 11.43
CA GLY A 97 4.75 -8.95 11.07
C GLY A 97 4.01 -9.18 9.76
N THR A 98 3.64 -10.43 9.52
CA THR A 98 2.67 -10.77 8.47
C THR A 98 1.29 -10.17 8.81
N PRO A 99 0.37 -10.03 7.83
CA PRO A 99 -1.01 -9.68 8.10
C PRO A 99 -1.65 -10.52 9.22
N GLU A 100 -1.37 -11.83 9.27
CA GLU A 100 -1.88 -12.75 10.29
C GLU A 100 -1.26 -12.52 11.67
N ASP A 101 -0.02 -12.06 11.75
CA ASP A 101 0.63 -11.72 13.01
C ASP A 101 0.05 -10.42 13.58
N VAL A 102 -0.08 -9.38 12.74
CA VAL A 102 -0.67 -8.09 13.13
C VAL A 102 -2.14 -8.25 13.51
N ALA A 103 -2.90 -9.12 12.84
CA ALA A 103 -4.28 -9.43 13.18
C ALA A 103 -4.46 -9.95 14.62
N LYS A 104 -3.44 -10.60 15.19
CA LYS A 104 -3.46 -11.15 16.56
C LYS A 104 -3.00 -10.14 17.62
N ALA A 105 -2.48 -8.98 17.22
CA ALA A 105 -1.95 -8.00 18.14
C ALA A 105 -3.08 -7.22 18.84
N THR A 106 -3.23 -7.41 20.16
CA THR A 106 -4.33 -6.82 20.96
C THR A 106 -4.29 -5.30 21.05
N GLY A 107 -3.14 -4.66 20.81
CA GLY A 107 -2.99 -3.20 20.83
C GLY A 107 -3.20 -2.52 19.48
N SER A 108 -3.31 -3.28 18.40
CA SER A 108 -3.37 -2.76 17.04
C SER A 108 -4.81 -2.50 16.59
N TYR A 109 -5.15 -1.25 16.28
CA TYR A 109 -6.44 -0.93 15.65
C TYR A 109 -6.57 -1.62 14.29
N THR A 110 -5.50 -1.58 13.48
CA THR A 110 -5.42 -2.27 12.20
C THR A 110 -5.67 -3.77 12.37
N GLY A 111 -5.02 -4.40 13.35
CA GLY A 111 -5.14 -5.81 13.67
C GLY A 111 -6.58 -6.24 13.98
N LYS A 112 -7.33 -5.42 14.74
CA LYS A 112 -8.75 -5.68 15.03
C LYS A 112 -9.60 -5.79 13.76
N PHE A 113 -9.41 -4.90 12.79
CA PHE A 113 -10.16 -4.94 11.53
C PHE A 113 -9.65 -6.06 10.61
N LEU A 114 -8.36 -6.32 10.64
CA LEU A 114 -7.71 -7.35 9.82
C LEU A 114 -8.12 -8.76 10.25
N GLY A 115 -8.20 -9.04 11.56
CA GLY A 115 -8.67 -10.33 12.07
C GLY A 115 -10.09 -10.68 11.62
N ALA A 116 -11.00 -9.70 11.66
CA ALA A 116 -12.35 -9.87 11.14
C ALA A 116 -12.39 -10.18 9.63
N LEU A 117 -11.46 -9.63 8.85
CA LEU A 117 -11.38 -9.85 7.40
C LEU A 117 -10.73 -11.20 7.05
N LEU A 118 -9.74 -11.63 7.84
CA LEU A 118 -9.01 -12.88 7.65
C LEU A 118 -9.71 -14.09 8.31
N ASN A 119 -10.77 -13.86 9.09
CA ASN A 119 -11.50 -14.88 9.87
C ASN A 119 -10.62 -15.61 10.90
N ILE A 120 -9.80 -14.85 11.62
CA ILE A 120 -8.90 -15.32 12.69
C ILE A 120 -9.07 -14.51 13.98
#